data_AF-A0A7Z9ZX69-F1
#
_entry.id   AF-A0A7Z9ZX69-F1
#
_cell.length_a   1.000
_cell.length_b   1.000
_cell.length_c   1.000
_cell.angle_alpha   90.00
_cell.angle_beta   90.00
_cell.angle_gamma   90.00
#
_symmetry.space_group_name_H-M   'P 1'
#
loop_
_entity.id
_entity.type
_entity.pdbx_description
1 polymer ?
#
loop_
_entity_poly.entity_id
_entity_poly.type
_entity_poly.pdbx_seq_one_letter_code
_entity_poly.pdbx_strand_id
1 'polypeptide(L)' 'ECAFEKGCRHPDLARPSMEACGIDVFKTAREAGFPIEVVPPEGGVENYFALLLLE' A
#
# COMPACT_ATOMS: atom_id res chain seq x y z
N GLU A 1 -6.60 8.33 -9.78
CA GLU A 1 -7.38 9.53 -9.38
C GLU A 1 -8.17 9.24 -8.10
N CYS A 2 -8.51 10.29 -7.34
CA CYS A 2 -9.33 10.16 -6.12
C CYS A 2 -10.80 9.89 -6.50
N ALA A 3 -11.49 9.02 -5.76
CA ALA A 3 -12.88 8.65 -6.05
C ALA A 3 -13.92 9.75 -5.74
N PHE A 4 -13.53 10.84 -5.07
CA PHE A 4 -14.43 11.94 -4.74
C PHE A 4 -14.39 13.02 -5.84
N GLU A 5 -15.57 13.47 -6.31
CA GLU A 5 -15.68 14.50 -7.37
C GLU A 5 -14.96 15.81 -7.04
N LYS A 6 -14.92 16.20 -5.76
CA LYS A 6 -14.21 17.40 -5.28
C LYS A 6 -12.74 17.14 -4.88
N GLY A 7 -12.23 15.93 -5.12
CA GLY A 7 -10.91 15.49 -4.67
C GLY A 7 -10.85 15.08 -3.20
N CYS A 8 -9.63 14.79 -2.71
CA CYS A 8 -9.42 14.38 -1.32
C CYS A 8 -9.84 15.49 -0.34
N ARG A 9 -10.59 15.14 0.71
CA ARG A 9 -11.03 16.08 1.75
C ARG A 9 -9.87 16.70 2.55
N HIS A 10 -8.76 15.98 2.68
CA HIS A 10 -7.57 16.37 3.44
C HIS A 10 -6.30 16.13 2.60
N PRO A 11 -6.06 16.91 1.53
CA PRO A 11 -4.97 16.65 0.59
C PRO A 11 -3.59 16.86 1.22
N ASP A 12 -3.47 17.71 2.23
CA ASP A 12 -2.27 17.98 3.03
C ASP A 12 -1.85 16.78 3.89
N LEU A 13 -2.82 15.95 4.30
CA LEU A 13 -2.59 14.71 5.03
C LEU A 13 -2.41 13.50 4.11
N ALA A 14 -2.57 13.67 2.79
CA ALA A 14 -2.44 12.57 1.85
C ALA A 14 -1.02 12.00 1.90
N ARG A 15 -0.95 10.66 1.91
CA ARG A 15 0.30 9.92 1.74
C ARG A 15 0.14 9.05 0.48
N PRO A 16 1.05 9.16 -0.50
CA PRO A 16 1.03 8.26 -1.65
C PRO A 16 1.17 6.81 -1.16
N SER A 17 0.57 5.86 -1.88
CA SER A 17 0.86 4.45 -1.64
C SER A 17 2.32 4.15 -2.00
N MET A 18 2.84 3.04 -1.49
CA MET A 18 4.21 2.60 -1.82
C MET A 18 4.38 2.43 -3.34
N GLU A 19 3.37 1.90 -4.04
CA GLU A 19 3.34 1.76 -5.49
C GLU A 19 3.36 3.10 -6.22
N ALA A 20 2.66 4.12 -5.70
CA ALA A 20 2.69 5.46 -6.28
C ALA A 20 4.07 6.13 -6.13
N CYS A 21 4.87 5.68 -5.15
CA CYS A 21 6.28 6.07 -5.01
C CYS A 21 7.24 5.22 -5.86
N GLY A 22 6.73 4.36 -6.74
CA GLY A 22 7.54 3.51 -7.63
C GLY A 22 8.06 2.22 -6.98
N ILE A 23 7.56 1.85 -5.81
CA ILE A 23 7.94 0.60 -5.12
C ILE A 23 7.00 -0.51 -5.58
N ASP A 24 7.56 -1.58 -6.14
CA ASP A 24 6.80 -2.82 -6.37
C ASP A 24 6.66 -3.57 -5.04
N VAL A 25 5.54 -3.37 -4.35
CA VAL A 25 5.30 -3.91 -3.01
C VAL A 25 5.25 -5.44 -3.01
N PHE A 26 4.63 -6.04 -4.02
CA PHE A 26 4.54 -7.50 -4.13
C PHE A 26 5.92 -8.13 -4.31
N LYS A 27 6.70 -7.61 -5.24
CA LYS A 27 8.08 -8.08 -5.45
C LYS A 27 8.92 -7.87 -4.20
N THR A 28 8.88 -6.67 -3.63
CA THR A 28 9.67 -6.29 -2.44
C THR A 28 9.37 -7.21 -1.25
N ALA A 29 8.09 -7.42 -0.92
CA ALA A 29 7.70 -8.27 0.20
C ALA A 29 8.10 -9.75 -0.02
N ARG A 30 7.96 -10.26 -1.25
CA ARG A 30 8.39 -11.62 -1.60
C ARG A 30 9.91 -11.80 -1.52
N GLU A 31 10.68 -10.84 -2.01
CA GLU A 31 12.15 -10.86 -1.91
C GLU A 31 12.64 -10.78 -0.45
N ALA A 32 11.89 -10.08 0.41
CA ALA A 32 12.13 -10.05 1.85
C ALA A 32 11.62 -11.31 2.60
N GLY A 33 11.01 -12.27 1.89
CA GLY A 33 10.51 -13.52 2.46
C GLY A 33 9.16 -13.42 3.19
N PHE A 34 8.40 -12.34 2.99
CA PHE A 34 7.10 -12.15 3.59
C PHE A 34 5.96 -12.71 2.73
N PRO A 35 4.91 -13.29 3.34
CA PRO A 35 3.73 -13.75 2.61
C PRO A 35 2.87 -12.58 2.17
N ILE A 36 2.65 -12.41 0.86
CA ILE A 36 1.78 -11.37 0.31
C ILE A 36 0.90 -11.93 -0.81
N GLU A 37 -0.41 -11.87 -0.60
CA GLU A 37 -1.42 -12.37 -1.53
C GLU A 37 -2.61 -11.40 -1.60
N VAL A 38 -3.36 -11.46 -2.69
CA VAL A 38 -4.59 -10.67 -2.83
C VAL A 38 -5.61 -11.18 -1.83
N VAL A 39 -6.08 -10.29 -0.95
CA VAL A 39 -7.10 -10.64 0.06
C VAL A 39 -8.41 -10.93 -0.66
N PRO A 40 -9.05 -12.09 -0.43
CA PRO A 40 -10.34 -12.40 -1.04
C PRO A 40 -11.43 -11.46 -0.52
N PRO A 41 -12.54 -11.28 -1.27
CA PRO A 41 -13.62 -10.37 -0.87
C PRO A 41 -14.23 -10.65 0.51
N GLU A 42 -14.21 -11.91 0.95
CA GLU A 42 -14.79 -12.36 2.22
C GLU A 42 -13.89 -13.37 2.93
N GLY A 43 -13.81 -13.27 4.26
CA GLY A 43 -13.11 -14.24 5.11
C GLY A 43 -11.59 -14.29 4.97
N GLY A 44 -10.99 -13.37 4.20
CA GLY A 44 -9.54 -13.23 4.09
C GLY A 44 -8.90 -12.63 5.34
N VAL A 45 -7.63 -12.98 5.58
CA VAL A 45 -6.80 -12.34 6.61
C VAL A 45 -5.83 -11.41 5.92
N GLU A 46 -5.89 -10.13 6.25
CA GLU A 46 -4.95 -9.14 5.72
C GLU A 46 -3.60 -9.13 6.45
N ASN A 47 -2.54 -8.89 5.67
CA ASN A 47 -1.21 -8.59 6.18
C ASN A 47 -0.92 -7.10 5.96
N TYR A 48 -0.36 -6.43 6.96
CA TYR A 48 0.03 -5.03 6.87
C TYR A 48 1.55 -4.90 6.84
N PHE A 49 2.06 -4.17 5.85
CA PHE A 49 3.49 -3.93 5.67
C PHE A 49 3.80 -2.44 5.79
N ALA A 50 4.92 -2.12 6.43
CA ALA A 50 5.49 -0.78 6.47
C ALA A 50 6.97 -0.86 6.08
N LEU A 51 7.43 0.16 5.35
CA LEU A 51 8.83 0.35 5.03
C LEU A 51 9.39 1.49 5.88
N LEU A 52 10.48 1.22 6.58
CA LEU A 52 11.28 2.21 7.30
C LEU A 52 12.61 2.35 6.56
N LEU A 53 12.82 3.52 5.97
CA LEU A 53 14.13 3.91 5.48
C LEU A 53 14.91 4.50 6.65
N LEU A 54 16.08 3.93 6.93
CA LEU A 54 17.01 4.39 7.94
C LEU A 54 18.24 5.00 7.25
N GLU A 55 18.96 5.87 7.98
CA GLU A 55 20.26 6.42 7.54
C GLU A 55 21.44 5.50 7.89
#